data_AF-A0A814NPI0-F1
#
_entry.id   AF-A0A814NPI0-F1
#
_cell.length_a   1.000
_cell.length_b   1.000
_cell.length_c   1.000
_cell.angle_alpha   90.00
_cell.angle_beta   90.00
_cell.angle_gamma   90.00
#
_symmetry.space_group_name_H-M   'P 1'
#
loop_
_entity.id
_entity.type
_entity.pdbx_description
1 polymer ?
#
loop_
_entity_poly.entity_id
_entity_poly.type
_entity_poly.pdbx_seq_one_letter_code
_entity_poly.pdbx_strand_id
1 'polypeptide(L)'
;MELTERVDELKKLSEESQQMALVRIGEVQNEQKRIQTKRTKPLIDSLEIGTPVFIKNEGILGKLENRYSGPYTILNVTSSGNYELMDSGNVKLRMSYPLHKLKIIKNPSDLTSESFEVEKIVEKRTVDNETEYLVKWKDCPDEEKTWLKKKHHGTYIRLREKDK
;
A
#
# COMPACT_ATOMS: atom_id res chain seq x y z
N MET A 1 -21.69 62.47 7.52
CA MET A 1 -20.73 62.10 8.58
C MET A 1 -21.11 60.75 9.21
N GLU A 2 -22.39 60.54 9.54
CA GLU A 2 -22.90 59.30 10.17
C GLU A 2 -22.80 58.02 9.31
N LEU A 3 -22.97 58.12 7.98
CA LEU A 3 -22.93 56.96 7.06
C LEU A 3 -21.51 56.39 6.85
N THR A 4 -20.50 57.25 6.82
CA THR A 4 -19.10 56.84 6.63
C THR A 4 -18.56 56.13 7.86
N GLU A 5 -18.91 56.61 9.05
CA GLU A 5 -18.54 55.98 10.32
C GLU A 5 -19.13 54.56 10.43
N ARG A 6 -20.39 54.38 10.04
CA ARG A 6 -21.05 53.07 10.07
C ARG A 6 -20.45 52.09 9.05
N VAL A 7 -19.99 52.58 7.90
CA VAL A 7 -19.31 51.73 6.89
C VAL A 7 -17.94 51.28 7.42
N ASP A 8 -17.20 52.15 8.08
CA ASP A 8 -15.90 51.81 8.66
C ASP A 8 -16.06 50.82 9.83
N GLU A 9 -17.11 50.98 10.64
CA GLU A 9 -17.47 50.02 11.70
C GLU A 9 -17.80 48.63 11.13
N LEU A 10 -18.59 48.56 10.04
CA LEU A 10 -18.93 47.29 9.38
C LEU A 10 -17.71 46.61 8.75
N LYS A 11 -16.79 47.38 8.15
CA LYS A 11 -15.52 46.83 7.63
C LYS A 11 -14.70 46.22 8.75
N LYS A 12 -14.53 46.93 9.86
CA LYS A 12 -13.77 46.46 11.02
C LYS A 12 -14.37 45.16 11.58
N LEU A 13 -15.69 45.11 11.75
CA LEU A 13 -16.40 43.90 12.20
C LEU A 13 -16.20 42.71 11.24
N SER A 14 -16.21 42.97 9.92
CA SER A 14 -15.96 41.93 8.92
C SER A 14 -14.52 41.40 9.01
N GLU A 15 -13.56 42.29 9.15
CA GLU A 15 -12.13 41.97 9.18
C GLU A 15 -11.76 41.21 10.46
N GLU A 16 -12.28 41.63 11.61
CA GLU A 16 -12.16 40.89 12.88
C GLU A 16 -12.78 39.49 12.79
N SER A 17 -13.96 39.38 12.17
CA SER A 17 -14.62 38.08 11.95
C SER A 17 -13.80 37.15 11.05
N GLN A 18 -13.18 37.69 9.99
CA GLN A 18 -12.30 36.95 9.10
C GLN A 18 -11.03 36.48 9.82
N GLN A 19 -10.40 37.34 10.60
CA GLN A 19 -9.20 36.99 11.38
C GLN A 19 -9.51 35.87 12.39
N MET A 20 -10.62 35.98 13.12
CA MET A 20 -11.06 34.91 14.03
C MET A 20 -11.36 33.60 13.30
N ALA A 21 -11.97 33.67 12.11
CA ALA A 21 -12.23 32.49 11.30
C ALA A 21 -10.93 31.80 10.87
N LEU A 22 -9.91 32.56 10.43
CA LEU A 22 -8.60 32.01 10.05
C LEU A 22 -7.90 31.31 11.22
N VAL A 23 -7.92 31.92 12.41
CA VAL A 23 -7.34 31.30 13.62
C VAL A 23 -8.05 30.00 13.96
N ARG A 24 -9.39 29.99 14.00
CA ARG A 24 -10.18 28.78 14.26
C ARG A 24 -9.94 27.69 13.21
N ILE A 25 -9.82 28.06 11.94
CA ILE A 25 -9.49 27.10 10.87
C ILE A 25 -8.13 26.45 11.15
N GLY A 26 -7.12 27.24 11.53
CA GLY A 26 -5.80 26.73 11.90
C GLY A 26 -5.85 25.79 13.11
N GLU A 27 -6.58 26.16 14.16
CA GLU A 27 -6.77 25.33 15.36
C GLU A 27 -7.46 23.99 15.04
N VAL A 28 -8.54 24.03 14.26
CA VAL A 28 -9.27 22.83 13.83
C VAL A 28 -8.40 21.94 12.96
N GLN A 29 -7.64 22.50 12.02
CA GLN A 29 -6.70 21.74 11.19
C GLN A 29 -5.62 21.06 12.03
N ASN A 30 -5.08 21.75 13.04
CA ASN A 30 -4.08 21.20 13.95
C ASN A 30 -4.64 20.04 14.78
N GLU A 31 -5.85 20.20 15.33
CA GLU A 31 -6.50 19.13 16.10
C GLU A 31 -6.81 17.91 15.22
N GLN A 32 -7.32 18.14 14.00
CA GLN A 32 -7.55 17.07 13.03
C GLN A 32 -6.26 16.30 12.73
N LYS A 33 -5.15 17.01 12.47
CA LYS A 33 -3.83 16.40 12.22
C LYS A 33 -3.37 15.58 13.43
N ARG A 34 -3.54 16.10 14.65
CA ARG A 34 -3.18 15.41 15.90
C ARG A 34 -4.00 14.14 16.12
N ILE A 35 -5.30 14.18 15.86
CA ILE A 35 -6.17 13.00 15.96
C ILE A 35 -5.76 11.95 14.93
N GLN A 36 -5.47 12.39 13.70
CA GLN A 36 -5.06 11.49 12.62
C GLN A 36 -3.74 10.79 12.97
N THR A 37 -2.70 11.52 13.35
CA THR A 37 -1.40 10.93 13.73
C THR A 37 -1.49 10.01 14.94
N LYS A 38 -2.31 10.35 15.95
CA LYS A 38 -2.56 9.47 17.10
C LYS A 38 -3.23 8.16 16.70
N ARG A 39 -4.13 8.19 15.72
CA ARG A 39 -4.81 6.98 15.19
C ARG A 39 -3.89 6.14 14.31
N THR A 40 -3.10 6.78 13.45
CA THR A 40 -2.28 6.09 12.46
C THR A 40 -0.89 5.69 12.94
N LYS A 41 -0.43 6.19 14.11
CA LYS A 41 0.88 5.93 14.74
C LYS A 41 1.91 5.40 13.72
N PRO A 42 2.54 6.27 12.92
CA PRO A 42 3.54 5.80 11.98
C PRO A 42 4.64 5.09 12.79
N LEU A 43 4.82 3.78 12.55
CA LEU A 43 5.88 3.03 13.21
C LEU A 43 7.27 3.47 12.72
N ILE A 44 7.33 4.21 11.62
CA ILE A 44 8.54 4.54 10.86
C ILE A 44 8.32 5.90 10.23
N ASP A 45 9.20 6.86 10.53
CA ASP A 45 9.11 8.24 10.02
C ASP A 45 9.93 8.45 8.74
N SER A 46 10.98 7.65 8.52
CA SER A 46 11.83 7.73 7.34
C SER A 46 12.45 6.38 6.97
N LEU A 47 12.80 6.20 5.70
CA LEU A 47 13.49 5.01 5.19
C LEU A 47 14.87 5.38 4.68
N GLU A 48 15.85 4.51 4.95
CA GLU A 48 17.22 4.68 4.47
C GLU A 48 17.34 4.31 2.99
N ILE A 49 18.22 5.04 2.29
CA ILE A 49 18.60 4.74 0.91
C ILE A 49 19.23 3.35 0.86
N GLY A 50 18.85 2.54 -0.13
CA GLY A 50 19.26 1.14 -0.24
C GLY A 50 18.33 0.14 0.43
N THR A 51 17.32 0.58 1.20
CA THR A 51 16.34 -0.34 1.80
C THR A 51 15.47 -0.99 0.72
N PRO A 52 15.31 -2.33 0.71
CA PRO A 52 14.41 -3.00 -0.21
C PRO A 52 12.95 -2.89 0.27
N VAL A 53 12.07 -2.50 -0.65
CA VAL A 53 10.66 -2.19 -0.39
C VAL A 53 9.76 -2.73 -1.49
N PHE A 54 8.52 -3.05 -1.13
CA PHE A 54 7.43 -3.25 -2.08
C PHE A 54 6.56 -2.00 -2.18
N ILE A 55 5.99 -1.76 -3.36
CA ILE A 55 4.99 -0.72 -3.59
C ILE A 55 3.59 -1.34 -3.45
N LYS A 56 2.73 -0.72 -2.65
CA LYS A 56 1.33 -1.12 -2.49
C LYS A 56 0.49 -0.57 -3.64
N ASN A 57 -0.15 -1.46 -4.38
CA ASN A 57 -1.15 -1.11 -5.38
C ASN A 57 -2.48 -0.82 -4.66
N GLU A 58 -3.01 0.38 -4.84
CA GLU A 58 -4.26 0.84 -4.22
C GLU A 58 -5.38 0.93 -5.27
N GLY A 59 -6.63 0.79 -4.81
CA GLY A 59 -7.81 0.81 -5.68
C GLY A 59 -8.49 -0.56 -5.80
N ILE A 60 -9.40 -0.65 -6.76
CA ILE A 60 -10.08 -1.89 -7.12
C ILE A 60 -9.10 -2.70 -7.95
N LEU A 61 -8.50 -3.71 -7.32
CA LEU A 61 -7.63 -4.67 -7.97
C LEU A 61 -8.47 -5.85 -8.46
N GLY A 62 -8.08 -6.43 -9.59
CA GLY A 62 -8.58 -7.73 -9.99
C GLY A 62 -8.33 -8.77 -8.89
N LYS A 63 -9.21 -9.78 -8.77
CA LYS A 63 -9.10 -10.82 -7.73
C LYS A 63 -7.73 -11.50 -7.69
N LEU A 64 -7.03 -11.50 -8.82
CA LEU A 64 -5.74 -12.16 -9.04
C LEU A 64 -4.56 -11.17 -9.16
N GLU A 65 -4.79 -9.86 -9.13
CA GLU A 65 -3.71 -8.89 -9.24
C GLU A 65 -2.93 -8.81 -7.93
N ASN A 66 -1.60 -8.75 -8.06
CA ASN A 66 -0.75 -8.62 -6.88
C ASN A 66 -1.02 -7.28 -6.20
N ARG A 67 -1.33 -7.33 -4.90
CA ARG A 67 -1.48 -6.12 -4.07
C ARG A 67 -0.17 -5.35 -3.91
N TYR A 68 0.96 -6.01 -4.09
CA TYR A 68 2.28 -5.43 -3.94
C TYR A 68 3.12 -5.68 -5.20
N SER A 69 3.77 -4.63 -5.68
CA SER A 69 4.74 -4.67 -6.79
C SER A 69 6.14 -4.52 -6.24
N GLY A 70 7.11 -5.23 -6.81
CA GLY A 70 8.51 -5.21 -6.37
C GLY A 70 9.07 -6.62 -6.22
N PRO A 71 10.29 -6.77 -5.70
CA PRO A 71 11.01 -5.83 -4.83
C PRO A 71 11.69 -4.65 -5.56
N TYR A 72 11.76 -3.50 -4.91
CA TYR A 72 12.48 -2.30 -5.37
C TYR A 72 13.43 -1.79 -4.30
N THR A 73 14.45 -1.04 -4.70
CA THR A 73 15.42 -0.42 -3.79
C THR A 73 15.22 1.09 -3.76
N ILE A 74 15.28 1.68 -2.57
CA ILE A 74 15.23 3.14 -2.43
C ILE A 74 16.51 3.75 -2.98
N LEU A 75 16.37 4.63 -3.97
CA LEU A 75 17.48 5.36 -4.59
C LEU A 75 17.73 6.70 -3.92
N ASN A 76 16.67 7.48 -3.72
CA ASN A 76 16.78 8.83 -3.18
C ASN A 76 15.48 9.29 -2.52
N VAL A 77 15.57 10.33 -1.69
CA VAL A 77 14.44 11.05 -1.11
C VAL A 77 14.42 12.45 -1.70
N THR A 78 13.31 12.81 -2.33
CA THR A 78 13.08 14.16 -2.86
C THR A 78 12.94 15.18 -1.72
N SER A 79 13.16 16.46 -2.01
CA SER A 79 12.98 17.55 -1.01
C SER A 79 11.57 17.59 -0.40
N SER A 80 10.58 17.03 -1.09
CA SER A 80 9.18 16.93 -0.63
C SER A 80 8.91 15.72 0.28
N GLY A 81 9.91 14.86 0.54
CA GLY A 81 9.76 13.65 1.37
C GLY A 81 9.18 12.44 0.63
N ASN A 82 9.10 12.47 -0.70
CA ASN A 82 8.76 11.30 -1.51
C ASN A 82 10.01 10.52 -1.89
N TYR A 83 9.86 9.20 -2.05
CA TYR A 83 10.95 8.28 -2.35
C TYR A 83 10.99 7.94 -3.83
N GLU A 84 12.19 8.01 -4.40
CA GLU A 84 12.49 7.51 -5.73
C GLU A 84 13.05 6.09 -5.62
N LEU A 85 12.56 5.19 -6.47
CA LEU A 85 12.87 3.77 -6.38
C LEU A 85 13.56 3.30 -7.65
N MET A 86 14.34 2.24 -7.52
CA MET A 86 15.06 1.57 -8.59
C MET A 86 14.70 0.08 -8.61
N ASP A 87 14.56 -0.47 -9.81
CA ASP A 87 14.36 -1.91 -10.02
C ASP A 87 15.68 -2.68 -9.86
N SER A 88 15.59 -4.00 -9.72
CA SER A 88 16.69 -4.96 -9.76
C SER A 88 17.65 -4.75 -10.94
N GLY A 89 17.16 -4.26 -12.08
CA GLY A 89 17.97 -3.94 -13.27
C GLY A 89 18.68 -2.58 -13.24
N ASN A 90 18.76 -1.90 -12.09
CA ASN A 90 19.29 -0.54 -11.92
C ASN A 90 18.56 0.56 -12.72
N VAL A 91 17.32 0.29 -13.14
CA VAL A 91 16.47 1.28 -13.82
C VAL A 91 15.64 2.04 -12.79
N LYS A 92 15.78 3.37 -12.77
CA LYS A 92 14.97 4.26 -11.93
C LYS A 92 13.51 4.25 -12.40
N LEU A 93 12.57 4.10 -11.46
CA LEU A 93 11.14 4.24 -11.74
C LEU A 93 10.80 5.69 -12.09
N ARG A 94 9.85 5.87 -13.02
CA ARG A 94 9.39 7.20 -13.45
C ARG A 94 8.71 8.00 -12.33
N MET A 95 8.11 7.31 -11.36
CA MET A 95 7.29 7.91 -10.31
C MET A 95 8.02 7.90 -8.98
N SER A 96 7.78 8.95 -8.18
CA SER A 96 8.11 8.97 -6.75
C SER A 96 6.93 8.52 -5.90
N TYR A 97 7.19 7.87 -4.78
CA TYR A 97 6.16 7.29 -3.92
C TYR A 97 6.26 7.81 -2.48
N PRO A 98 5.13 8.11 -1.83
CA PRO A 98 5.12 8.47 -0.42
C PRO A 98 5.30 7.24 0.48
N LEU A 99 5.76 7.44 1.71
CA LEU A 99 6.09 6.39 2.67
C LEU A 99 4.97 5.36 2.89
N HIS A 100 3.71 5.80 3.01
CA HIS A 100 2.57 4.91 3.28
C HIS A 100 2.25 3.94 2.14
N LYS A 101 2.77 4.19 0.92
CA LYS A 101 2.66 3.27 -0.21
C LYS A 101 3.80 2.26 -0.26
N LEU A 102 4.80 2.39 0.60
CA LEU A 102 5.94 1.50 0.66
C LEU A 102 5.78 0.51 1.81
N LYS A 103 6.04 -0.76 1.52
CA LYS A 103 6.10 -1.82 2.51
C LYS A 103 7.53 -2.31 2.60
N ILE A 104 8.14 -2.11 3.77
CA ILE A 104 9.49 -2.60 4.05
C ILE A 104 9.49 -4.12 4.10
N ILE A 105 10.54 -4.69 3.55
CA ILE A 105 10.83 -6.11 3.60
C ILE A 105 11.59 -6.37 4.89
N LYS A 106 10.92 -6.96 5.90
CA LYS A 106 11.53 -7.21 7.22
C LYS A 106 12.40 -8.46 7.22
N ASN A 107 11.97 -9.48 6.49
CA ASN A 107 12.64 -10.78 6.45
C ASN A 107 13.18 -11.03 5.04
N PRO A 108 14.42 -11.50 4.89
CA PRO A 108 15.00 -11.81 3.58
C PRO A 108 14.23 -12.91 2.84
N SER A 109 13.56 -13.82 3.55
CA SER A 109 12.71 -14.87 2.95
C SER A 109 11.50 -14.33 2.19
N ASP A 110 11.05 -13.10 2.48
CA ASP A 110 9.94 -12.47 1.74
C ASP A 110 10.37 -12.07 0.31
N LEU A 111 11.67 -11.97 0.04
CA LEU A 111 12.22 -11.72 -1.30
C LEU A 111 12.17 -12.95 -2.19
N THR A 112 12.26 -14.14 -1.60
CA THR A 112 12.41 -15.43 -2.29
C THR A 112 11.16 -16.29 -2.16
N SER A 113 9.99 -15.67 -1.98
CA SER A 113 8.73 -16.42 -2.02
C SER A 113 8.56 -17.01 -3.41
N GLU A 114 9.05 -18.23 -3.61
CA GLU A 114 8.92 -19.03 -4.83
C GLU A 114 7.43 -19.25 -5.07
N SER A 115 6.83 -18.34 -5.83
CA SER A 115 5.44 -18.42 -6.23
C SER A 115 5.37 -19.32 -7.46
N PHE A 116 5.02 -20.58 -7.26
CA PHE A 116 4.73 -21.50 -8.35
C PHE A 116 3.33 -21.22 -8.92
N GLU A 117 3.21 -21.16 -10.24
CA GLU A 117 1.91 -21.01 -10.91
C GLU A 117 1.22 -22.37 -11.00
N VAL A 118 -0.08 -22.43 -10.70
CA VAL A 118 -0.84 -23.67 -10.77
C VAL A 118 -1.37 -23.85 -12.18
N GLU A 119 -1.09 -25.01 -12.78
CA GLU A 119 -1.67 -25.40 -14.05
C GLU A 119 -3.12 -25.84 -13.85
N LYS A 120 -3.34 -26.77 -12.92
CA LYS A 120 -4.66 -27.38 -12.69
C LYS A 120 -4.79 -28.02 -11.30
N ILE A 121 -6.01 -28.03 -10.76
CA ILE A 121 -6.38 -28.91 -9.65
C ILE A 121 -6.79 -30.27 -10.22
N VAL A 122 -6.05 -31.32 -9.84
CA VAL A 122 -6.29 -32.69 -10.28
C VAL A 122 -7.38 -33.34 -9.43
N GLU A 123 -7.28 -33.20 -8.12
CA GLU A 123 -8.14 -33.91 -7.17
C GLU A 123 -8.42 -33.05 -5.93
N LYS A 124 -9.48 -33.40 -5.21
CA LYS A 124 -9.89 -32.78 -3.94
C LYS A 124 -10.18 -33.88 -2.93
N ARG A 125 -9.60 -33.78 -1.74
CA ARG A 125 -9.90 -34.68 -0.62
C ARG A 125 -10.22 -33.88 0.64
N THR A 126 -10.81 -34.56 1.62
CA THR A 126 -11.03 -33.99 2.96
C THR A 126 -10.36 -34.92 3.95
N VAL A 127 -9.38 -34.40 4.68
CA VAL A 127 -8.61 -35.12 5.71
C VAL A 127 -8.69 -34.29 6.98
N ASP A 128 -9.07 -34.90 8.10
CA ASP A 128 -9.16 -34.25 9.41
C ASP A 128 -9.96 -32.93 9.43
N ASN A 129 -11.14 -32.92 8.77
CA ASN A 129 -11.99 -31.73 8.58
C ASN A 129 -11.35 -30.57 7.78
N GLU A 130 -10.18 -30.78 7.18
CA GLU A 130 -9.54 -29.83 6.28
C GLU A 130 -9.66 -30.31 4.83
N THR A 131 -10.06 -29.40 3.93
CA THR A 131 -10.06 -29.68 2.49
C THR A 131 -8.67 -29.47 1.92
N GLU A 132 -8.18 -30.47 1.20
CA GLU A 132 -6.92 -30.43 0.46
C GLU A 132 -7.17 -30.60 -1.04
N TYR A 133 -6.32 -29.99 -1.85
CA TYR A 133 -6.37 -30.05 -3.31
C TYR A 133 -5.06 -30.60 -3.84
N LEU A 134 -5.11 -31.62 -4.70
CA LEU A 134 -3.94 -32.09 -5.42
C LEU A 134 -3.68 -31.15 -6.58
N VAL A 135 -2.55 -30.46 -6.52
CA VAL A 135 -2.21 -29.39 -7.45
C VAL A 135 -1.15 -29.88 -8.42
N LYS A 136 -1.42 -29.68 -9.72
CA LYS A 136 -0.41 -29.78 -10.77
C LYS A 136 0.17 -28.38 -11.00
N TRP A 137 1.47 -28.27 -10.81
CA TRP A 137 2.22 -27.04 -11.04
C TRP A 137 2.52 -26.87 -12.52
N LYS A 138 2.53 -25.61 -12.97
CA LYS A 138 2.87 -25.26 -14.33
C LYS A 138 4.38 -25.44 -14.53
N ASP A 139 4.75 -25.99 -15.69
CA ASP A 139 6.15 -26.27 -16.08
C ASP A 139 6.87 -27.30 -15.18
N CYS A 140 6.15 -28.01 -14.31
CA CYS A 140 6.65 -29.14 -13.52
C CYS A 140 6.11 -30.49 -14.03
N PRO A 141 6.88 -31.59 -13.88
CA PRO A 141 6.42 -32.93 -14.18
C PRO A 141 5.21 -33.35 -13.35
N ASP A 142 4.45 -34.32 -13.89
CA ASP A 142 3.27 -34.89 -13.25
C ASP A 142 3.57 -35.61 -11.91
N GLU A 143 4.83 -35.92 -11.65
CA GLU A 143 5.33 -36.57 -10.44
C GLU A 143 5.50 -35.58 -9.27
N GLU A 144 5.57 -34.28 -9.53
CA GLU A 144 5.73 -33.23 -8.51
C GLU A 144 4.39 -32.68 -7.98
N LYS A 145 3.28 -33.35 -8.31
CA LYS A 145 1.95 -32.96 -7.81
C LYS A 145 1.92 -33.03 -6.29
N THR A 146 1.48 -31.96 -5.66
CA THR A 146 1.48 -31.84 -4.19
C THR A 146 0.09 -31.48 -3.66
N TRP A 147 -0.25 -32.04 -2.50
CA TRP A 147 -1.51 -31.73 -1.81
C TRP A 147 -1.38 -30.39 -1.07
N LEU A 148 -2.24 -29.42 -1.40
CA LEU A 148 -2.31 -28.11 -0.76
C LEU A 148 -3.57 -27.96 0.06
N LYS A 149 -3.40 -27.51 1.31
CA LYS A 149 -4.51 -27.20 2.21
C LYS A 149 -5.24 -25.94 1.79
N LYS A 150 -6.56 -25.92 1.94
CA LYS A 150 -7.42 -24.75 1.65
C LYS A 150 -7.01 -23.48 2.42
N LYS A 151 -6.42 -23.63 3.61
CA LYS A 151 -5.92 -22.52 4.46
C LYS A 151 -4.39 -22.47 4.49
N HIS A 152 -3.72 -22.56 3.34
CA HIS A 152 -2.29 -22.26 3.32
C HIS A 152 -2.07 -20.74 3.50
N HIS A 153 -1.55 -20.34 4.66
CA HIS A 153 -1.60 -18.99 5.24
C HIS A 153 -0.74 -17.92 4.53
N GLY A 154 -0.49 -18.05 3.23
CA GLY A 154 0.32 -17.09 2.48
C GLY A 154 0.40 -17.31 0.97
N THR A 155 -0.12 -18.43 0.46
CA THR A 155 0.01 -18.78 -0.96
C THR A 155 -1.37 -18.86 -1.59
N TYR A 156 -1.79 -17.80 -2.27
CA TYR A 156 -2.97 -17.87 -3.14
C TYR A 156 -2.61 -18.75 -4.34
N ILE A 157 -3.25 -19.90 -4.45
CA ILE A 157 -3.18 -20.79 -5.61
C ILE A 157 -3.67 -19.98 -6.83
N ARG A 158 -2.76 -19.62 -7.75
CA ARG A 158 -3.09 -18.97 -9.03
C ARG A 158 -3.77 -19.98 -9.94
N LEU A 159 -5.10 -20.06 -9.89
CA LEU A 159 -5.87 -20.87 -10.84
C LEU A 159 -6.19 -20.02 -12.07
N ARG A 160 -5.68 -20.44 -13.24
CA ARG A 160 -6.12 -19.92 -14.52
C ARG A 160 -7.42 -20.67 -14.88
N GLU A 161 -8.57 -20.01 -14.77
CA GLU A 161 -9.79 -20.53 -15.38
C GLU A 161 -9.55 -20.58 -16.89
N LYS A 162 -9.55 -21.79 -17.47
CA LYS A 162 -9.70 -21.94 -18.91
C LYS A 162 -11.17 -21.73 -19.22
N ASP A 163 -11.44 -20.66 -19.97
CA ASP A 163 -12.73 -20.44 -20.62
C ASP A 163 -13.18 -21.71 -21.35
N LYS A 164 -14.43 -22.09 -21.13
CA LYS A 164 -15.15 -23.10 -21.91
C LYS A 164 -15.84 -22.44 -23.09
#